data_AF-A0A920L1B6-F1
#
_entry.id   AF-A0A920L1B6-F1
#
_cell.length_a   1.000
_cell.length_b   1.000
_cell.length_c   1.000
_cell.angle_alpha   90.00
_cell.angle_beta   90.00
_cell.angle_gamma   90.00
#
_symmetry.space_group_name_H-M   'P 1'
#
loop_
_entity.id
_entity.type
_entity.pdbx_description
1 polymer ?
#
loop_
_entity_poly.entity_id
_entity_poly.type
_entity_poly.pdbx_seq_one_letter_code
_entity_poly.pdbx_strand_id
1 'polypeptide(L)'
;MEFVWGRYSGLFYSAVGVLLFIAVGVLFGSFWFFFAIGLFLLFLIGLTDYFQKKRAVLGNFPLMGRFRFIFEAIRPELRQYFWEADSDELPYSRNQRAMVYQRSKQILAARLLVQMKINIWKILAG
;
A
#
# COMPACT_ATOMS: atom_id res chain seq x y z
N MET A 1 -18.06 -27.63 -5.35
CA MET A 1 -17.36 -26.37 -5.69
C MET A 1 -16.09 -26.13 -4.85
N GLU A 2 -15.58 -27.13 -4.11
CA GLU A 2 -14.36 -27.04 -3.27
C GLU A 2 -13.05 -27.09 -4.08
N PHE A 3 -13.10 -27.60 -5.31
CA PHE A 3 -11.90 -27.86 -6.13
C PHE A 3 -11.22 -26.58 -6.61
N VAL A 4 -12.01 -25.52 -6.85
CA VAL A 4 -11.51 -24.27 -7.44
C VAL A 4 -10.68 -23.46 -6.44
N TRP A 5 -10.99 -23.58 -5.14
CA TRP A 5 -10.41 -22.80 -4.04
C TRP A 5 -9.80 -23.70 -2.94
N GLY A 6 -9.30 -24.89 -3.31
CA GLY A 6 -8.60 -25.77 -2.38
C GLY A 6 -7.19 -25.28 -2.00
N ARG A 7 -6.66 -25.76 -0.87
CA ARG A 7 -5.28 -25.50 -0.38
C ARG A 7 -4.21 -25.70 -1.47
N TYR A 8 -4.39 -26.70 -2.32
CA TYR A 8 -3.46 -27.09 -3.39
C TYR A 8 -3.84 -26.56 -4.78
N SER A 9 -4.84 -25.67 -4.86
CA SER A 9 -5.37 -25.16 -6.13
C SER A 9 -4.27 -24.47 -6.97
N GLY A 10 -3.41 -23.65 -6.36
CA GLY A 10 -2.30 -22.98 -7.05
C GLY A 10 -1.27 -23.94 -7.68
N LEU A 11 -0.94 -25.03 -6.99
CA LEU A 11 -0.09 -26.09 -7.55
C LEU A 11 -0.78 -26.84 -8.68
N PHE A 12 -2.07 -27.13 -8.51
CA PHE A 12 -2.86 -27.80 -9.54
C PHE A 12 -2.95 -26.96 -10.82
N TYR A 13 -3.28 -25.67 -10.71
CA TYR A 13 -3.38 -24.77 -11.86
C TYR A 13 -2.05 -24.55 -12.58
N SER A 14 -0.95 -24.45 -11.85
CA SER A 14 0.38 -24.33 -12.48
C SER A 14 0.77 -25.61 -13.24
N ALA A 15 0.50 -26.80 -12.69
CA ALA A 15 0.72 -28.07 -13.40
C ALA A 15 -0.15 -28.19 -14.66
N VAL A 16 -1.45 -27.89 -14.56
CA VAL A 16 -2.37 -27.90 -15.70
C VAL A 16 -1.95 -26.87 -16.76
N GLY A 17 -1.53 -25.68 -16.33
CA GLY A 17 -1.02 -24.64 -17.22
C GLY A 17 0.21 -25.11 -18.00
N VAL A 18 1.19 -25.74 -17.35
CA VAL A 18 2.37 -26.31 -18.02
C VAL A 18 1.95 -27.30 -19.12
N LEU A 19 1.06 -28.25 -18.80
CA LEU A 19 0.57 -29.23 -19.77
C LEU A 19 -0.16 -28.58 -20.95
N LEU A 20 -0.98 -27.56 -20.68
CA LEU A 20 -1.68 -26.80 -21.71
C LEU A 20 -0.70 -26.07 -22.64
N PHE A 21 0.28 -25.35 -22.10
CA PHE A 21 1.24 -24.60 -22.92
C PHE A 21 2.20 -25.52 -23.68
N ILE A 22 2.53 -26.71 -23.16
CA ILE A 22 3.25 -27.74 -23.90
C ILE A 22 2.40 -28.23 -25.09
N ALA A 23 1.13 -28.57 -24.85
CA ALA A 23 0.23 -29.01 -25.92
C ALA A 23 0.05 -27.94 -27.00
N VAL A 24 -0.13 -26.68 -26.60
CA VAL A 24 -0.21 -25.54 -27.53
C VAL A 24 1.11 -25.35 -28.27
N GLY A 25 2.27 -25.50 -27.62
CA GLY A 25 3.57 -25.40 -28.28
C GLY A 25 3.80 -26.47 -29.34
N VAL A 26 3.31 -27.69 -29.10
CA VAL A 26 3.35 -28.77 -30.09
C VAL A 26 2.47 -28.45 -31.32
N LEU A 27 1.32 -27.79 -31.12
CA LEU A 27 0.35 -27.51 -32.19
C LEU A 27 0.62 -26.19 -32.95
N PHE A 28 1.09 -25.15 -32.27
CA PHE A 28 1.19 -23.78 -32.78
C PHE A 28 2.62 -23.24 -32.87
N GLY A 29 3.62 -24.05 -32.50
CA GLY A 29 5.04 -23.75 -32.67
C GLY A 29 5.80 -23.40 -31.40
N SER A 30 7.13 -23.31 -31.53
CA SER A 30 8.07 -23.34 -30.41
C SER A 30 7.99 -22.14 -29.44
N PHE A 31 7.36 -21.04 -29.86
CA PHE A 31 7.23 -19.84 -29.03
C PHE A 31 6.50 -20.07 -27.70
N TRP A 32 5.53 -20.99 -27.67
CA TRP A 32 4.73 -21.25 -26.47
C TRP A 32 5.48 -22.00 -25.37
N PHE A 33 6.61 -22.64 -25.70
CA PHE A 33 7.44 -23.33 -24.70
C PHE A 33 8.07 -22.35 -23.69
N PHE A 34 8.29 -21.09 -24.05
CA PHE A 34 8.75 -20.07 -23.10
C PHE A 34 7.77 -19.90 -21.93
N PHE A 35 6.47 -19.86 -22.21
CA PHE A 35 5.43 -19.79 -21.18
C PHE A 35 5.33 -21.08 -20.37
N ALA A 36 5.48 -22.24 -21.03
CA ALA A 36 5.53 -23.53 -20.34
C ALA A 36 6.69 -23.61 -19.32
N ILE A 37 7.89 -23.14 -19.71
CA ILE A 37 9.06 -23.07 -18.84
C ILE A 37 8.80 -22.15 -17.64
N GLY A 38 8.25 -20.96 -17.89
CA GLY A 38 7.92 -20.01 -16.81
C GLY A 38 6.95 -20.58 -15.78
N LEU A 39 5.89 -21.24 -16.24
CA LEU A 39 4.93 -21.92 -15.36
C LEU A 39 5.53 -23.14 -14.64
N PHE A 40 6.44 -23.85 -15.30
CA PHE A 40 7.13 -24.99 -14.70
C PHE A 40 8.04 -24.56 -13.55
N LEU A 41 8.78 -23.45 -13.73
CA LEU A 41 9.54 -22.82 -12.64
C LEU A 41 8.64 -22.43 -11.46
N LEU A 42 7.47 -21.85 -11.74
CA LEU A 42 6.49 -21.53 -10.70
C LEU A 42 6.00 -22.79 -9.96
N PHE A 43 5.72 -23.85 -10.70
CA PHE A 43 5.31 -25.13 -10.14
C PHE A 43 6.39 -25.70 -9.20
N LEU A 44 7.66 -25.66 -9.60
CA LEU A 44 8.78 -26.07 -8.75
C LEU A 44 8.88 -25.24 -7.47
N ILE A 45 8.71 -23.92 -7.55
CA ILE A 45 8.69 -23.04 -6.37
C ILE A 45 7.55 -23.45 -5.43
N GLY A 46 6.34 -23.66 -5.96
CA GLY A 46 5.22 -24.14 -5.17
C GLY A 46 5.48 -25.50 -4.51
N LEU A 47 6.20 -26.39 -5.20
CA LEU A 47 6.59 -27.69 -4.68
C LEU A 47 7.57 -27.54 -3.51
N THR A 48 8.56 -26.65 -3.65
CA THR A 48 9.48 -26.34 -2.56
C THR A 48 8.79 -25.69 -1.37
N ASP A 49 7.79 -24.83 -1.61
CA ASP A 49 6.98 -24.21 -0.56
C ASP A 49 6.15 -25.25 0.20
N TYR A 50 5.64 -26.27 -0.50
CA TYR A 50 4.92 -27.40 0.11
C TYR A 50 5.81 -28.24 1.03
N PHE A 51 7.05 -28.53 0.62
CA PHE A 51 8.00 -29.28 1.46
C PHE A 51 8.61 -28.45 2.59
N GLN A 52 8.52 -27.12 2.52
CA GLN A 52 9.09 -26.23 3.53
C GLN A 52 8.26 -26.24 4.82
N LYS A 53 8.77 -26.88 5.87
CA LYS A 53 8.11 -26.91 7.20
C LYS A 53 8.27 -25.63 8.04
N LYS A 54 9.08 -24.66 7.60
CA LYS A 54 9.43 -23.46 8.39
C LYS A 54 8.30 -22.42 8.47
N ARG A 55 7.45 -22.29 7.45
CA ARG A 55 6.36 -21.31 7.39
C ARG A 55 5.04 -22.03 7.16
N ALA A 56 4.26 -22.22 8.23
CA ALA A 56 2.99 -22.93 8.19
C ALA A 56 2.02 -22.39 7.13
N VAL A 57 2.02 -21.08 6.88
CA VAL A 57 1.15 -20.45 5.86
C VAL A 57 1.52 -20.87 4.43
N LEU A 58 2.83 -20.93 4.10
CA LEU A 58 3.30 -21.31 2.75
C LEU A 58 3.15 -22.82 2.50
N GLY A 59 3.38 -23.65 3.52
CA GLY A 59 3.14 -25.08 3.42
C GLY A 59 1.66 -25.44 3.25
N ASN A 60 0.76 -24.60 3.78
CA ASN A 60 -0.67 -24.81 3.69
C ASN A 60 -1.32 -24.30 2.40
N PHE A 61 -0.73 -23.26 1.81
CA PHE A 61 -1.19 -22.61 0.60
C PHE A 61 0.03 -22.31 -0.29
N PRO A 62 0.62 -23.35 -0.92
CA PRO A 62 1.74 -23.16 -1.84
C PRO A 62 1.35 -22.21 -2.96
N LEU A 63 2.25 -21.30 -3.33
CA LEU A 63 2.04 -20.16 -4.23
C LEU A 63 1.04 -19.11 -3.71
N MET A 64 -0.16 -19.51 -3.28
CA MET A 64 -1.18 -18.56 -2.82
C MET A 64 -0.78 -17.78 -1.57
N GLY A 65 -0.05 -18.41 -0.65
CA GLY A 65 0.46 -17.78 0.56
C GLY A 65 1.42 -16.61 0.29
N ARG A 66 2.04 -16.57 -0.91
CA ARG A 66 2.92 -15.46 -1.32
C ARG A 66 2.13 -14.17 -1.61
N PHE A 67 0.90 -14.28 -2.11
CA PHE A 67 0.05 -13.12 -2.34
C PHE A 67 -0.27 -12.37 -1.06
N ARG A 68 -0.41 -13.07 0.08
CA ARG A 68 -0.59 -12.41 1.38
C ARG A 68 0.54 -11.45 1.68
N PHE A 69 1.78 -11.87 1.47
CA PHE A 69 2.95 -11.01 1.71
C PHE A 69 3.02 -9.84 0.73
N ILE A 70 2.64 -10.06 -0.53
CA ILE A 70 2.55 -9.00 -1.54
C ILE A 70 1.50 -7.96 -1.14
N PHE A 71 0.30 -8.39 -0.73
CA PHE A 71 -0.76 -7.48 -0.29
C PHE A 71 -0.42 -6.75 1.00
N GLU A 72 0.29 -7.38 1.94
CA GLU A 72 0.78 -6.73 3.15
C GLU A 72 1.75 -5.58 2.81
N ALA A 73 2.59 -5.76 1.78
CA ALA A 73 3.52 -4.73 1.32
C ALA A 73 2.84 -3.56 0.58
N ILE A 74 1.79 -3.84 -0.19
CA ILE A 74 1.04 -2.81 -0.96
C ILE A 74 0.12 -1.98 -0.04
N ARG A 75 -0.38 -2.58 1.04
CA ARG A 75 -1.30 -1.93 2.00
C ARG A 75 -0.85 -0.54 2.50
N PRO A 76 0.39 -0.31 2.97
CA PRO A 76 0.83 1.00 3.45
C PRO A 76 0.83 2.07 2.34
N GLU A 77 1.31 1.72 1.13
CA GLU A 77 1.35 2.64 0.00
C GLU A 77 -0.05 3.08 -0.42
N LEU A 78 -1.00 2.14 -0.48
CA LEU A 78 -2.41 2.47 -0.78
C LEU A 78 -3.03 3.39 0.26
N ARG A 79 -2.74 3.19 1.55
CA ARG A 79 -3.25 4.08 2.61
C ARG A 79 -2.70 5.49 2.44
N GLN A 80 -1.43 5.61 2.08
CA GLN A 80 -0.79 6.91 1.91
C GLN A 80 -1.32 7.71 0.72
N TYR A 81 -1.78 7.06 -0.36
CA TYR A 81 -2.30 7.78 -1.53
C TYR A 81 -3.82 7.98 -1.51
N PHE A 82 -4.58 7.03 -0.98
CA PHE A 82 -6.04 7.09 -0.99
C PHE A 82 -6.64 7.65 0.30
N TRP A 83 -5.98 7.46 1.44
CA TRP A 83 -6.49 7.83 2.76
C TRP A 83 -5.85 9.09 3.34
N GLU A 84 -4.63 9.44 2.94
CA GLU A 84 -4.01 10.73 3.27
C GLU A 84 -4.54 11.90 2.38
N ALA A 85 -5.79 11.81 1.95
CA ALA A 85 -6.49 12.85 1.24
C ALA A 85 -7.06 13.87 2.22
N ASP A 86 -6.22 14.74 2.81
CA ASP A 86 -6.52 16.02 3.49
C ASP A 86 -7.71 16.10 4.49
N SER A 87 -8.40 15.00 4.78
CA SER A 87 -9.71 14.96 5.45
C SER A 87 -9.78 14.03 6.66
N ASP A 88 -8.74 13.22 6.91
CA ASP A 88 -8.61 12.45 8.15
C ASP A 88 -8.20 13.36 9.33
N GLU A 89 -9.21 13.95 9.95
CA GLU A 89 -9.58 13.76 11.37
C GLU A 89 -8.47 13.73 12.44
N LEU A 90 -7.38 14.48 12.30
CA LEU A 90 -6.67 14.96 13.49
C LEU A 90 -7.67 15.84 14.27
N PRO A 91 -7.75 15.76 15.62
CA PRO A 91 -8.74 16.51 16.41
C PRO A 91 -8.67 18.03 16.22
N TYR A 92 -7.63 18.53 15.52
CA TYR A 92 -7.54 19.89 15.05
C TYR A 92 -7.07 19.98 13.59
N SER A 93 -7.88 20.60 12.73
CA SER A 93 -7.53 20.92 11.35
C SER A 93 -6.35 21.91 11.27
N ARG A 94 -5.61 21.93 10.15
CA ARG A 94 -4.52 22.91 9.93
C ARG A 94 -4.99 24.35 10.15
N ASN A 95 -6.24 24.66 9.76
CA ASN A 95 -6.87 25.96 9.97
C ASN A 95 -7.13 26.26 11.45
N GLN A 96 -7.54 25.28 12.25
CA GLN A 96 -7.70 25.45 13.70
C GLN A 96 -6.35 25.69 14.40
N ARG A 97 -5.27 25.00 13.99
CA ARG A 97 -3.93 25.26 14.52
C ARG A 97 -3.43 26.66 14.16
N ALA A 98 -3.67 27.13 12.93
CA ALA A 98 -3.32 28.49 12.51
C ALA A 98 -4.08 29.55 13.30
N MET A 99 -5.38 29.36 13.55
CA MET A 99 -6.17 30.26 14.40
C MET A 99 -5.66 30.31 15.85
N VAL A 100 -5.29 29.16 16.44
CA VAL A 100 -4.72 29.12 17.80
C VAL A 100 -3.36 29.82 17.85
N TYR A 101 -2.49 29.65 16.85
CA TYR A 101 -1.21 30.37 16.76
C TYR A 101 -1.38 31.88 16.59
N GLN A 102 -2.35 32.32 15.78
CA GLN A 102 -2.67 33.74 15.62
C GLN A 102 -3.16 34.36 16.93
N ARG A 103 -4.03 33.64 17.67
CA ARG A 103 -4.53 34.07 18.98
C ARG A 103 -3.45 34.06 20.06
N SER A 104 -2.61 33.03 20.11
CA SER A 104 -1.58 32.89 21.15
C SER A 104 -0.44 33.89 20.99
N LYS A 105 -0.08 34.24 19.75
CA LYS A 105 0.98 35.22 19.51
C LYS A 105 0.58 36.66 19.83
N GLN A 106 -0.70 36.98 20.09
CA GLN A 106 -1.17 38.33 20.46
C GLN A 106 -0.53 39.47 19.62
N ILE A 107 -0.15 39.19 18.36
CA ILE A 107 0.58 40.15 17.51
C ILE A 107 -0.32 41.36 17.22
N LEU A 108 -1.64 41.15 17.20
CA LEU A 108 -2.61 42.22 17.06
C LEU A 108 -2.59 43.16 18.28
N ALA A 109 -2.54 42.63 19.50
CA ALA A 109 -2.50 43.46 20.72
C ALA A 109 -1.17 44.22 20.87
N ALA A 110 -0.03 43.57 20.59
CA ALA A 110 1.27 44.24 20.68
C ALA A 110 1.41 45.39 19.67
N ARG A 111 0.94 45.20 18.42
CA ARG A 111 0.98 46.25 17.40
C ARG A 111 0.03 47.41 17.72
N LEU A 112 -1.17 47.12 18.23
CA LEU A 112 -2.14 48.15 18.63
C LEU A 112 -1.61 49.01 19.79
N LEU A 113 -0.95 48.42 20.78
CA LEU A 113 -0.38 49.17 21.90
C LEU A 113 0.76 50.09 21.48
N VAL A 114 1.63 49.65 20.57
CA VAL A 114 2.69 50.50 20.00
C VAL A 114 2.08 51.68 19.24
N GLN A 115 1.07 51.42 18.40
CA GLN A 115 0.42 52.48 17.63
C GLN A 115 -0.34 53.48 18.51
N MET A 116 -0.96 53.00 19.59
CA MET A 116 -1.64 53.85 20.57
C MET A 116 -0.66 54.73 21.34
N LYS A 117 0.50 54.18 21.76
CA LYS A 117 1.57 54.96 22.41
C LYS A 117 2.10 56.07 21.49
N ILE A 118 2.30 55.78 20.20
CA ILE A 118 2.76 56.75 19.21
C ILE A 118 1.72 57.86 19.00
N ASN A 119 0.44 57.50 18.88
CA ASN A 119 -0.63 58.50 18.72
C ASN A 119 -0.80 59.39 19.97
N ILE A 120 -0.72 58.82 21.18
CA ILE A 120 -0.78 59.61 22.43
C ILE A 120 0.41 60.57 22.52
N TRP A 121 1.61 60.13 22.17
CA TRP A 121 2.78 61.01 22.15
C TRP A 121 2.64 62.16 21.14
N LYS A 122 2.06 61.91 19.96
CA LYS A 122 1.76 62.97 18.99
C LYS A 122 0.75 64.00 19.49
N ILE A 123 -0.21 63.60 20.33
CA ILE A 123 -1.19 64.50 20.92
C ILE A 123 -0.59 65.32 22.07
N LEU A 124 0.33 64.76 22.85
CA LEU A 124 0.97 65.43 23.99
C LEU A 124 2.15 66.33 23.58
N ALA A 125 2.77 66.09 22.43
CA ALA A 125 3.93 66.82 21.93
C ALA A 125 3.60 67.88 20.87
N GLY A 126 2.31 68.10 20.58
CA GLY A 126 1.79 69.19 19.74
C GLY A 126 0.99 70.16 20.58
#